data_AF-A0A7J9IHL3-F1
#
_entry.id   AF-A0A7J9IHL3-F1
#
_cell.length_a   1.000
_cell.length_b   1.000
_cell.length_c   1.000
_cell.angle_alpha   90.00
_cell.angle_beta   90.00
_cell.angle_gamma   90.00
#
_symmetry.space_group_name_H-M   'P 1'
#
loop_
_entity.id
_entity.type
_entity.pdbx_description
1 polymer ?
#
loop_
_entity_poly.entity_id
_entity_poly.type
_entity_poly.pdbx_seq_one_letter_code
_entity_poly.pdbx_strand_id
1 'polypeptide(L)'
;MKLGLASVLVNLLTFEMSKLTNDRIPERYPVLDVILRALEALCVIDVCSQEICSNKEIFQLVCDLIKFPDKVEVSTSCVTAGLLIANILSDVPDLASSISQGYPDLPFLQGLFDIFPFTSDDSEARCALWNVIARFLVRVREDEMSASNLRQYVFILLSKSDVIEDDLFDHQFDEKKENESLATSGRKSDARTLALRRITSILNKWNALKDSCEKDMMEDYATNEKICRLLDICHGHTM
;
A
#
# COMPACT_ATOMS: atom_id res chain seq x y z
N MET A 1 -12.82 -31.66 3.00
CA MET A 1 -11.79 -32.01 1.99
C MET A 1 -10.98 -30.75 1.72
N LYS A 2 -9.66 -30.75 1.97
CA LYS A 2 -8.78 -29.68 1.50
C LYS A 2 -8.49 -29.96 0.04
N LEU A 3 -9.15 -29.24 -0.87
CA LEU A 3 -9.22 -29.56 -2.30
C LEU A 3 -7.91 -29.33 -3.08
N GLY A 4 -6.81 -28.98 -2.42
CA GLY A 4 -5.55 -28.61 -3.09
C GLY A 4 -5.68 -27.34 -3.95
N LEU A 5 -6.84 -26.68 -3.91
CA LEU A 5 -7.15 -25.52 -4.75
C LEU A 5 -6.20 -24.36 -4.49
N ALA A 6 -5.86 -24.09 -3.23
CA ALA A 6 -4.87 -23.09 -2.87
C ALA A 6 -3.51 -23.41 -3.52
N SER A 7 -3.07 -24.67 -3.50
CA SER A 7 -1.81 -25.07 -4.16
C SER A 7 -1.85 -24.91 -5.68
N VAL A 8 -3.00 -25.18 -6.32
CA VAL A 8 -3.18 -24.97 -7.76
C VAL A 8 -3.12 -23.48 -8.08
N LEU A 9 -3.81 -22.64 -7.32
CA LEU A 9 -3.82 -21.19 -7.52
C LEU A 9 -2.45 -20.58 -7.27
N VAL A 10 -1.70 -21.05 -6.27
CA VAL A 10 -0.30 -20.66 -6.05
C VAL A 10 0.53 -21.00 -7.27
N ASN A 11 0.47 -22.24 -7.76
CA ASN A 11 1.26 -22.66 -8.92
C ASN A 11 0.93 -21.83 -10.17
N LEU A 12 -0.35 -21.54 -10.40
CA LEU A 12 -0.81 -20.69 -11.50
C LEU A 12 -0.31 -19.25 -11.34
N LEU A 13 -0.44 -18.67 -10.15
CA LEU A 13 0.01 -17.31 -9.86
C LEU A 13 1.54 -17.21 -10.01
N THR A 14 2.30 -18.16 -9.47
CA THR A 14 3.76 -18.25 -9.62
C THR A 14 4.15 -18.30 -11.09
N PHE A 15 3.45 -19.13 -11.89
CA PHE A 15 3.70 -19.23 -13.32
C PHE A 15 3.42 -17.91 -14.04
N GLU A 16 2.26 -17.29 -13.82
CA GLU A 16 1.93 -16.01 -14.46
C GLU A 16 2.86 -14.87 -14.01
N MET A 17 3.22 -14.80 -12.73
CA MET A 17 4.19 -13.83 -12.21
C MET A 17 5.57 -13.99 -12.85
N SER A 18 6.00 -15.23 -13.09
CA SER A 18 7.26 -15.49 -13.80
C SER A 18 7.22 -14.97 -15.24
N LYS A 19 6.05 -15.04 -15.90
CA LYS A 19 5.86 -14.56 -17.26
C LYS A 19 5.72 -13.05 -17.33
N LEU A 20 5.05 -12.45 -16.35
CA LEU A 20 5.00 -10.99 -16.16
C LEU A 20 6.41 -10.41 -16.00
N THR A 21 7.26 -11.07 -15.21
CA THR A 21 8.58 -10.51 -14.87
C THR A 21 9.62 -10.75 -15.98
N ASN A 22 9.62 -11.92 -16.60
CA ASN A 22 10.64 -12.31 -17.58
C ASN A 22 10.26 -11.99 -19.02
N ASP A 23 9.03 -12.30 -19.42
CA ASP A 23 8.64 -12.29 -20.84
C ASP A 23 7.78 -11.06 -21.19
N ARG A 24 7.07 -10.48 -20.20
CA ARG A 24 6.20 -9.28 -20.35
C ARG A 24 5.26 -9.37 -21.54
N ILE A 25 4.49 -10.46 -21.58
CA ILE A 25 3.56 -10.78 -22.68
C ILE A 25 2.17 -10.23 -22.32
N PRO A 26 1.70 -9.12 -22.93
CA PRO A 26 0.48 -8.44 -22.51
C PRO A 26 -0.79 -9.28 -22.63
N GLU A 27 -0.83 -10.22 -23.57
CA GLU A 27 -1.96 -11.13 -23.77
C GLU A 27 -2.21 -12.04 -22.56
N ARG A 28 -1.25 -12.14 -21.63
CA ARG A 28 -1.36 -12.96 -20.41
C ARG A 28 -1.81 -12.16 -19.19
N TYR A 29 -1.80 -10.83 -19.23
CA TYR A 29 -2.26 -10.02 -18.08
C TYR A 29 -3.71 -10.28 -17.67
N PRO A 30 -4.66 -10.52 -18.61
CA PRO A 30 -6.02 -10.93 -18.22
C PRO A 30 -6.07 -12.27 -17.46
N VAL A 31 -5.12 -13.18 -17.70
CA VAL A 31 -5.05 -14.47 -16.98
C VAL A 31 -4.63 -14.25 -15.53
N LEU A 32 -3.63 -13.38 -15.32
CA LEU A 32 -3.20 -12.97 -13.98
C LEU A 32 -4.38 -12.38 -13.17
N ASP A 33 -5.14 -11.49 -13.81
CA ASP A 33 -6.32 -10.86 -13.22
C ASP A 33 -7.39 -11.89 -12.80
N VAL A 34 -7.70 -12.86 -13.66
CA VAL A 34 -8.66 -13.93 -13.34
C VAL A 34 -8.19 -14.78 -12.15
N ILE A 35 -6.89 -15.09 -12.05
CA ILE A 35 -6.34 -15.85 -10.93
C ILE A 35 -6.47 -15.05 -9.62
N LEU A 36 -6.17 -13.75 -9.66
CA LEU A 36 -6.25 -12.88 -8.48
C LEU A 36 -7.70 -12.70 -8.01
N ARG A 37 -8.65 -12.50 -8.92
CA ARG A 37 -10.08 -12.42 -8.57
C ARG A 37 -10.60 -13.73 -8.00
N ALA A 38 -10.12 -14.86 -8.50
CA ALA A 38 -10.45 -16.16 -7.90
C ALA A 38 -9.91 -16.28 -6.47
N LEU A 39 -8.66 -15.86 -6.23
CA LEU A 39 -8.09 -15.81 -4.88
C LEU A 39 -8.89 -14.88 -3.95
N GLU A 40 -9.25 -13.69 -4.43
CA GLU A 40 -10.04 -12.71 -3.69
C GLU A 40 -11.40 -13.28 -3.28
N ALA A 41 -12.15 -13.83 -4.23
CA ALA A 41 -13.45 -14.44 -3.96
C ALA A 41 -13.35 -15.60 -2.95
N LEU A 42 -12.26 -16.37 -2.99
CA LEU A 42 -12.03 -17.46 -2.04
C LEU A 42 -11.59 -16.98 -0.66
N CYS A 43 -10.93 -15.81 -0.54
CA CYS A 43 -10.57 -15.21 0.75
C CYS A 43 -11.78 -14.80 1.58
N VAL A 44 -12.95 -14.60 0.95
CA VAL A 44 -14.21 -14.29 1.66
C VAL A 44 -14.91 -15.55 2.17
N ILE A 45 -14.54 -16.73 1.68
CA ILE A 45 -15.13 -18.00 2.10
C ILE A 45 -14.34 -18.55 3.29
N ASP A 46 -14.93 -18.58 4.48
CA ASP A 46 -14.26 -18.97 5.75
C ASP A 46 -13.37 -20.22 5.64
N VAL A 47 -13.83 -21.25 4.94
CA VAL A 47 -13.11 -22.53 4.78
C VAL A 47 -11.83 -22.37 3.94
N CYS A 48 -11.83 -21.48 2.96
CA CYS A 48 -10.72 -21.24 2.05
C CYS A 48 -9.81 -20.10 2.54
N SER A 49 -10.38 -19.10 3.22
CA SER A 49 -9.69 -17.95 3.78
C SER A 49 -8.49 -18.36 4.62
N GLN A 50 -8.67 -19.25 5.60
CA GLN A 50 -7.58 -19.69 6.47
C GLN A 50 -6.39 -20.29 5.69
N GLU A 51 -6.68 -21.05 4.63
CA GLU A 51 -5.66 -21.71 3.81
C GLU A 51 -4.91 -20.69 2.94
N ILE A 52 -5.63 -19.72 2.35
CA ILE A 52 -5.05 -18.68 1.49
C ILE A 52 -4.27 -17.65 2.31
N CYS A 53 -4.86 -17.12 3.39
CA CYS A 53 -4.26 -16.09 4.22
C CYS A 53 -3.02 -16.57 5.01
N SER A 54 -2.96 -17.86 5.34
CA SER A 54 -1.77 -18.44 5.98
C SER A 54 -0.66 -18.79 4.99
N ASN A 55 -0.90 -18.68 3.68
CA ASN A 55 0.08 -19.04 2.65
C ASN A 55 1.04 -17.88 2.35
N LYS A 56 2.26 -17.99 2.86
CA LYS A 56 3.32 -16.99 2.68
C LYS A 56 3.73 -16.80 1.22
N GLU A 57 3.61 -17.82 0.38
CA GLU A 57 3.96 -17.73 -1.04
C GLU A 57 2.96 -16.86 -1.79
N ILE A 58 1.66 -17.03 -1.53
CA ILE A 58 0.61 -16.15 -2.09
C ILE A 58 0.91 -14.70 -1.70
N PHE A 59 1.14 -14.47 -0.41
CA PHE A 59 1.45 -13.15 0.11
C PHE A 59 2.67 -12.51 -0.57
N GLN A 60 3.75 -13.28 -0.75
CA GLN A 60 4.94 -12.79 -1.43
C GLN A 60 4.66 -12.45 -2.90
N LEU A 61 3.96 -13.32 -3.63
CA LEU A 61 3.62 -13.11 -5.05
C LEU A 61 2.77 -11.85 -5.25
N VAL A 62 1.76 -11.62 -4.41
CA VAL A 62 0.95 -10.39 -4.49
C VAL A 62 1.76 -9.16 -4.11
N CYS A 63 2.69 -9.25 -3.14
CA CYS A 63 3.61 -8.16 -2.85
C CYS A 63 4.54 -7.86 -4.03
N ASP A 64 5.03 -8.88 -4.73
CA ASP A 64 5.89 -8.71 -5.89
C ASP A 64 5.14 -8.08 -7.07
N LEU A 65 3.85 -8.39 -7.21
CA LEU A 65 2.97 -7.69 -8.17
C LEU A 65 2.81 -6.20 -7.82
N ILE A 66 2.68 -5.86 -6.54
CA ILE A 66 2.67 -4.45 -6.11
C ILE A 66 3.99 -3.75 -6.44
N LYS A 67 5.12 -4.46 -6.50
CA LYS A 67 6.43 -3.88 -6.87
C LYS A 67 6.63 -3.73 -8.38
N PHE A 68 5.79 -4.35 -9.21
CA PHE A 68 5.95 -4.32 -10.66
C PHE A 68 5.82 -2.88 -11.22
N PRO A 69 6.76 -2.37 -12.02
CA PRO A 69 6.81 -0.94 -12.33
C PRO A 69 5.67 -0.46 -13.26
N ASP A 70 5.21 -1.28 -14.21
CA ASP A 70 4.18 -0.85 -15.17
C ASP A 70 2.76 -1.11 -14.63
N LYS A 71 2.30 -0.18 -13.79
CA LYS A 71 0.99 -0.27 -13.15
C LYS A 71 -0.18 -0.10 -14.11
N VAL A 72 0.03 0.60 -15.24
CA VAL A 72 -1.04 0.86 -16.20
C VAL A 72 -1.47 -0.45 -16.85
N GLU A 73 -0.49 -1.27 -17.25
CA GLU A 73 -0.72 -2.55 -17.91
C GLU A 73 -1.42 -3.59 -17.02
N VAL A 74 -1.17 -3.58 -15.71
CA VAL A 74 -1.71 -4.57 -14.75
C VAL A 74 -2.58 -3.92 -13.65
N SER A 75 -3.19 -2.78 -13.94
CA SER A 75 -3.93 -1.96 -12.96
C SER A 75 -4.97 -2.76 -12.19
N THR A 76 -5.87 -3.48 -12.87
CA THR A 76 -6.92 -4.28 -12.22
C THR A 76 -6.36 -5.38 -11.32
N SER A 77 -5.27 -6.02 -11.76
CA SER A 77 -4.55 -7.04 -10.99
C SER A 77 -3.91 -6.42 -9.74
N CYS A 78 -3.30 -5.24 -9.85
CA CYS A 78 -2.71 -4.55 -8.69
C CYS A 78 -3.77 -4.09 -7.68
N VAL A 79 -4.93 -3.62 -8.13
CA VAL A 79 -6.05 -3.28 -7.24
C VAL A 79 -6.51 -4.53 -6.45
N THR A 80 -6.75 -5.63 -7.16
CA THR A 80 -7.14 -6.91 -6.55
C THR A 80 -6.07 -7.43 -5.58
N ALA A 81 -4.80 -7.28 -5.92
CA ALA A 81 -3.68 -7.62 -5.04
C ALA A 81 -3.65 -6.76 -3.77
N GLY A 82 -3.95 -5.46 -3.87
CA GLY A 82 -4.08 -4.58 -2.71
C GLY A 82 -5.18 -5.04 -1.73
N LEU A 83 -6.35 -5.41 -2.26
CA LEU A 83 -7.46 -6.00 -1.50
C LEU A 83 -7.06 -7.31 -0.82
N LEU A 84 -6.43 -8.21 -1.58
CA LEU A 84 -5.91 -9.48 -1.06
C LEU A 84 -4.92 -9.27 0.08
N ILE A 85 -3.96 -8.36 -0.07
CA ILE A 85 -2.98 -8.05 0.99
C ILE A 85 -3.70 -7.50 2.23
N ALA A 86 -4.68 -6.61 2.07
CA ALA A 86 -5.44 -6.07 3.18
C ALA A 86 -6.20 -7.16 3.96
N ASN A 87 -6.79 -8.12 3.25
CA ASN A 87 -7.48 -9.27 3.83
C ASN A 87 -6.50 -10.20 4.56
N ILE A 88 -5.41 -10.60 3.89
CA ILE A 88 -4.37 -11.46 4.48
C ILE A 88 -3.80 -10.84 5.76
N LEU A 89 -3.50 -9.54 5.75
CA LEU A 89 -2.97 -8.83 6.91
C LEU A 89 -4.01 -8.61 8.02
N SER A 90 -5.30 -8.72 7.72
CA SER A 90 -6.36 -8.69 8.73
C SER A 90 -6.45 -10.01 9.48
N ASP A 91 -6.29 -11.13 8.78
CA ASP A 91 -6.32 -12.47 9.37
C ASP A 91 -4.99 -12.86 10.01
N VAL A 92 -3.87 -12.46 9.40
CA VAL A 92 -2.51 -12.80 9.82
C VAL A 92 -1.65 -11.54 9.95
N PRO A 93 -1.88 -10.71 10.98
CA PRO A 93 -1.22 -9.40 11.14
C PRO A 93 0.30 -9.49 11.30
N ASP A 94 0.83 -10.65 11.72
CA ASP A 94 2.26 -10.89 11.86
C ASP A 94 3.01 -10.88 10.52
N LEU A 95 2.32 -11.16 9.40
CA LEU A 95 2.91 -11.07 8.05
C LEU A 95 3.25 -9.62 7.66
N ALA A 96 2.66 -8.61 8.30
CA ALA A 96 3.07 -7.22 8.06
C ALA A 96 4.55 -7.02 8.38
N SER A 97 5.09 -7.78 9.33
CA SER A 97 6.50 -7.72 9.69
C SER A 97 7.42 -8.28 8.60
N SER A 98 6.98 -9.21 7.76
CA SER A 98 7.82 -9.73 6.68
C SER A 98 7.99 -8.74 5.53
N ILE A 99 7.09 -7.77 5.38
CA ILE A 99 7.25 -6.68 4.40
C ILE A 99 8.20 -5.58 4.92
N SER A 100 8.50 -5.55 6.22
CA SER A 100 9.28 -4.47 6.85
C SER A 100 10.60 -4.92 7.51
N GLN A 101 10.96 -6.21 7.44
CA GLN A 101 12.14 -6.75 8.13
C GLN A 101 13.42 -6.66 7.27
N GLY A 102 14.50 -6.11 7.85
CA GLY A 102 15.88 -6.20 7.34
C GLY A 102 16.35 -5.01 6.49
N TYR A 103 15.50 -4.47 5.62
CA TYR A 103 15.74 -3.24 4.84
C TYR A 103 14.38 -2.67 4.42
N PRO A 104 14.21 -1.35 4.26
CA PRO A 104 12.92 -0.80 3.85
C PRO A 104 12.53 -1.32 2.47
N ASP A 105 11.38 -2.00 2.36
CA ASP A 105 10.78 -2.42 1.08
C ASP A 105 10.12 -1.21 0.40
N LEU A 106 10.97 -0.27 0.00
CA LEU A 106 10.59 0.98 -0.63
C LEU A 106 9.84 0.79 -1.96
N PRO A 107 10.22 -0.16 -2.83
CA PRO A 107 9.45 -0.43 -4.05
C PRO A 107 8.02 -0.86 -3.75
N PHE A 108 7.79 -1.60 -2.65
CA PHE A 108 6.45 -1.97 -2.23
C PHE A 108 5.63 -0.74 -1.81
N LEU A 109 6.17 0.11 -0.92
CA LEU A 109 5.48 1.33 -0.50
C LEU A 109 5.16 2.23 -1.69
N GLN A 110 6.14 2.45 -2.57
CA GLN A 110 5.93 3.24 -3.77
C GLN A 110 4.85 2.63 -4.66
N GLY A 111 4.91 1.30 -4.86
CA GLY A 111 3.94 0.55 -5.63
C GLY A 111 2.52 0.64 -5.08
N LEU A 112 2.33 0.71 -3.75
CA LEU A 112 1.01 0.91 -3.14
C LEU A 112 0.44 2.28 -3.52
N PHE A 113 1.25 3.35 -3.44
CA PHE A 113 0.81 4.69 -3.83
C PHE A 113 0.47 4.76 -5.32
N ASP A 114 1.22 4.06 -6.16
CA ASP A 114 0.98 4.03 -7.61
C ASP A 114 -0.34 3.35 -8.02
N ILE A 115 -1.05 2.70 -7.08
CA ILE A 115 -2.34 2.06 -7.35
C ILE A 115 -3.51 3.02 -7.17
N PHE A 116 -3.38 4.07 -6.34
CA PHE A 116 -4.47 5.00 -6.04
C PHE A 116 -5.22 5.52 -7.28
N PRO A 117 -4.55 5.94 -8.37
CA PRO A 117 -5.22 6.42 -9.58
C PRO A 117 -6.20 5.42 -10.23
N PHE A 118 -6.08 4.12 -9.91
CA PHE A 118 -6.93 3.06 -10.44
C PHE A 118 -8.04 2.64 -9.47
N THR A 119 -8.17 3.32 -8.32
CA THR A 119 -9.15 2.98 -7.26
C THR A 119 -10.16 4.10 -6.97
N SER A 120 -10.16 5.20 -7.73
CA SER A 120 -11.01 6.37 -7.47
C SER A 120 -12.49 6.01 -7.26
N ASP A 121 -13.01 5.11 -8.11
CA ASP A 121 -14.43 4.73 -8.10
C ASP A 121 -14.76 3.62 -7.10
N ASP A 122 -13.75 3.03 -6.45
CA ASP A 122 -13.88 1.90 -5.53
C ASP A 122 -13.42 2.28 -4.12
N SER A 123 -14.39 2.66 -3.29
CA SER A 123 -14.14 3.02 -1.88
C SER A 123 -13.56 1.86 -1.05
N GLU A 124 -13.86 0.60 -1.41
CA GLU A 124 -13.37 -0.57 -0.69
C GLU A 124 -11.89 -0.80 -1.02
N ALA A 125 -11.53 -0.75 -2.30
CA ALA A 125 -10.15 -0.81 -2.75
C ALA A 125 -9.29 0.30 -2.13
N ARG A 126 -9.79 1.54 -2.11
CA ARG A 126 -9.09 2.66 -1.46
C ARG A 126 -8.88 2.44 0.04
N CYS A 127 -9.93 2.03 0.76
CA CYS A 127 -9.82 1.72 2.19
C CYS A 127 -8.81 0.59 2.45
N ALA A 128 -8.79 -0.44 1.61
CA ALA A 128 -7.85 -1.55 1.70
C ALA A 128 -6.41 -1.09 1.47
N LEU A 129 -6.14 -0.26 0.47
CA LEU A 129 -4.81 0.31 0.23
C LEU A 129 -4.33 1.13 1.43
N TRP A 130 -5.16 2.04 1.95
CA TRP A 130 -4.82 2.80 3.17
C TRP A 130 -4.55 1.89 4.36
N ASN A 131 -5.28 0.79 4.50
CA ASN A 131 -5.05 -0.20 5.54
C ASN A 131 -3.68 -0.89 5.41
N VAL A 132 -3.30 -1.30 4.20
CA VAL A 132 -1.97 -1.88 3.94
C VAL A 132 -0.86 -0.87 4.22
N ILE A 133 -1.02 0.37 3.73
CA ILE A 133 -0.05 1.46 3.96
C ILE A 133 0.10 1.73 5.45
N ALA A 134 -0.99 1.84 6.21
CA ALA A 134 -0.95 2.07 7.65
C ALA A 134 -0.18 0.96 8.37
N ARG A 135 -0.49 -0.30 8.06
CA ARG A 135 0.19 -1.47 8.65
C ARG A 135 1.67 -1.51 8.32
N PHE A 136 2.05 -1.10 7.12
CA PHE A 136 3.45 -0.97 6.71
C PHE A 136 4.15 0.17 7.47
N LEU A 137 3.57 1.38 7.48
CA LEU A 137 4.17 2.58 8.07
C LEU A 137 4.27 2.53 9.60
N VAL A 138 3.39 1.78 10.29
CA VAL A 138 3.51 1.53 11.74
C VAL A 138 4.80 0.76 12.07
N ARG A 139 5.35 -0.01 11.13
CA ARG A 139 6.59 -0.75 11.34
C ARG A 139 7.85 0.06 11.03
N VAL A 140 7.72 1.22 10.40
CA VAL A 140 8.83 2.16 10.23
C VAL A 140 9.18 2.74 11.59
N ARG A 141 10.44 2.60 12.00
CA ARG A 141 10.97 3.10 13.27
C ARG A 141 11.90 4.29 13.01
N GLU A 142 11.32 5.42 12.62
CA GLU A 142 12.00 6.65 12.23
C GLU A 142 13.05 7.14 13.24
N ASP A 143 12.89 6.81 14.53
CA ASP A 143 13.85 7.15 15.58
C ASP A 143 15.09 6.25 15.61
N GLU A 144 15.00 5.01 15.12
CA GLU A 144 16.09 4.01 15.13
C GLU A 144 16.84 3.98 13.78
N MET A 145 16.32 4.62 12.74
CA MET A 145 16.85 4.54 11.38
C MET A 145 18.00 5.51 11.10
N SER A 146 18.87 5.15 10.16
CA SER A 146 19.88 6.06 9.64
C SER A 146 19.23 7.21 8.84
N ALA A 147 19.88 8.37 8.82
CA ALA A 147 19.42 9.51 8.03
C ALA A 147 19.23 9.18 6.54
N SER A 148 20.08 8.31 5.98
CA SER A 148 19.96 7.88 4.58
C SER A 148 18.68 7.09 4.32
N ASN A 149 18.34 6.13 5.20
CA ASN A 149 17.11 5.35 5.03
C ASN A 149 15.87 6.22 5.27
N LEU A 150 15.91 7.12 6.26
CA LEU A 150 14.82 8.08 6.50
C LEU A 150 14.62 9.00 5.29
N ARG A 151 15.70 9.49 4.68
CA ARG A 151 15.66 10.31 3.46
C ARG A 151 14.97 9.58 2.31
N GLN A 152 15.18 8.27 2.16
CA GLN A 152 14.54 7.49 1.10
C GLN A 152 13.01 7.39 1.30
N TYR A 153 12.53 7.24 2.54
CA TYR A 153 11.09 7.32 2.83
C TYR A 153 10.52 8.69 2.47
N VAL A 154 11.18 9.75 2.91
CA VAL A 154 10.77 11.14 2.62
C VAL A 154 10.72 11.35 1.11
N PHE A 155 11.74 10.92 0.37
CA PHE A 155 11.76 11.05 -1.08
C PHE A 155 10.54 10.39 -1.75
N ILE A 156 10.17 9.17 -1.34
CA ILE A 156 8.99 8.48 -1.88
C ILE A 156 7.72 9.25 -1.53
N LEU A 157 7.54 9.63 -0.27
CA LEU A 157 6.37 10.38 0.19
C LEU A 157 6.20 11.69 -0.58
N LEU A 158 7.28 12.44 -0.80
CA LEU A 158 7.25 13.67 -1.59
C LEU A 158 7.04 13.42 -3.09
N SER A 159 7.55 12.31 -3.63
CA SER A 159 7.31 11.93 -5.02
C SER A 159 5.86 11.51 -5.28
N LYS A 160 5.13 11.12 -4.23
CA LYS A 160 3.73 10.68 -4.27
C LYS A 160 2.78 11.67 -3.61
N SER A 161 3.24 12.89 -3.29
CA SER A 161 2.42 13.88 -2.59
C SER A 161 1.15 14.23 -3.35
N ASP A 162 1.25 14.43 -4.67
CA ASP A 162 0.09 14.79 -5.50
C ASP A 162 -0.93 13.64 -5.53
N VAL A 163 -0.47 12.38 -5.63
CA VAL A 163 -1.36 11.20 -5.59
C VAL A 163 -2.05 11.05 -4.23
N ILE A 164 -1.32 11.29 -3.14
CA ILE A 164 -1.89 11.28 -1.78
C ILE A 164 -2.94 12.38 -1.64
N GLU A 165 -2.63 13.58 -2.13
CA GLU A 165 -3.52 14.74 -2.07
C GLU A 165 -4.80 14.51 -2.87
N ASP A 166 -4.68 14.05 -4.12
CA ASP A 166 -5.80 13.74 -5.01
C ASP A 166 -6.74 12.70 -4.37
N ASP A 167 -6.20 11.60 -3.84
CA ASP A 167 -7.01 10.57 -3.18
C ASP A 167 -7.73 11.08 -1.91
N LEU A 168 -7.06 11.94 -1.12
CA LEU A 168 -7.67 12.55 0.06
C LEU A 168 -8.82 13.49 -0.29
N PHE A 169 -8.70 14.24 -1.39
CA PHE A 169 -9.78 15.08 -1.90
C PHE A 169 -10.99 14.24 -2.31
N ASP A 170 -10.78 13.14 -3.05
CA ASP A 170 -11.87 12.25 -3.49
C ASP A 170 -12.60 11.61 -2.31
N HIS A 171 -11.88 11.20 -1.26
CA HIS A 171 -12.50 10.62 -0.06
C HIS A 171 -13.37 11.59 0.75
N GLN A 172 -13.02 12.89 0.80
CA GLN A 172 -13.86 13.87 1.48
C GLN A 172 -15.27 13.95 0.86
N PHE A 173 -15.40 13.68 -0.44
CA PHE A 173 -16.71 13.62 -1.09
C PHE A 173 -17.54 12.41 -0.65
N ASP A 174 -16.89 11.28 -0.37
CA ASP A 174 -17.59 10.05 0.02
C ASP A 174 -17.99 10.06 1.50
N GLU A 175 -17.15 10.59 2.39
CA GLU A 175 -17.50 10.72 3.82
C GLU A 175 -18.66 11.70 4.04
N LYS A 176 -18.77 12.74 3.22
CA LYS A 176 -19.94 13.65 3.26
C LYS A 176 -21.24 12.93 2.87
N LYS A 177 -21.19 11.96 1.96
CA LYS A 177 -22.35 11.14 1.56
C LYS A 177 -22.68 10.04 2.59
N GLU A 178 -21.67 9.40 3.18
CA GLU A 178 -21.87 8.40 4.26
C GLU A 178 -22.45 9.04 5.53
N ASN A 179 -22.05 10.27 5.88
CA ASN A 179 -22.58 10.97 7.06
C ASN A 179 -24.07 11.36 6.93
N GLU A 180 -24.59 11.46 5.71
CA GLU A 180 -26.04 11.62 5.47
C GLU A 180 -26.81 10.29 5.59
N SER A 181 -26.11 9.15 5.64
CA SER A 181 -26.67 7.79 5.66
C SER A 181 -26.17 6.95 6.85
N LEU A 182 -26.59 7.32 8.07
CA LEU A 182 -26.62 6.51 9.30
C LEU A 182 -25.46 5.48 9.53
N ALA A 183 -24.46 5.93 10.31
CA ALA A 183 -23.93 5.26 11.51
C ALA A 183 -23.31 3.84 11.44
N THR A 184 -22.54 3.48 10.40
CA THR A 184 -21.72 2.24 10.43
C THR A 184 -20.23 2.39 10.09
N SER A 185 -19.68 3.60 9.93
CA SER A 185 -18.31 3.82 9.39
C SER A 185 -17.20 4.05 10.45
N GLY A 186 -17.32 3.51 11.66
CA GLY A 186 -16.37 3.78 12.75
C GLY A 186 -14.95 3.21 12.59
N ARG A 187 -14.71 2.33 11.60
CA ARG A 187 -13.44 1.58 11.44
C ARG A 187 -12.63 1.94 10.19
N LYS A 188 -13.26 2.53 9.16
CA LYS A 188 -12.62 2.90 7.89
C LYS A 188 -11.76 4.16 7.99
N SER A 189 -12.22 5.14 8.77
CA SER A 189 -11.50 6.39 9.07
C SER A 189 -10.15 6.16 9.79
N ASP A 190 -10.04 5.11 10.61
CA ASP A 190 -8.87 4.92 11.49
C ASP A 190 -7.58 4.55 10.74
N ALA A 191 -7.67 3.70 9.71
CA ALA A 191 -6.48 3.25 8.98
C ALA A 191 -5.80 4.40 8.21
N ARG A 192 -6.59 5.21 7.50
CA ARG A 192 -6.08 6.39 6.77
C ARG A 192 -5.48 7.40 7.75
N THR A 193 -6.21 7.76 8.80
CA THR A 193 -5.72 8.68 9.83
C THR A 193 -4.43 8.16 10.48
N LEU A 194 -4.32 6.86 10.74
CA LEU A 194 -3.10 6.22 11.24
C LEU A 194 -1.95 6.33 10.24
N ALA A 195 -2.17 6.01 8.96
CA ALA A 195 -1.16 6.17 7.91
C ALA A 195 -0.65 7.62 7.83
N LEU A 196 -1.56 8.59 7.78
CA LEU A 196 -1.22 10.02 7.74
C LEU A 196 -0.42 10.46 8.97
N ARG A 197 -0.80 10.02 10.19
CA ARG A 197 -0.02 10.30 11.41
C ARG A 197 1.40 9.73 11.33
N ARG A 198 1.57 8.54 10.75
CA ARG A 198 2.90 7.95 10.53
C ARG A 198 3.71 8.70 9.47
N ILE A 199 3.08 9.13 8.37
CA ILE A 199 3.70 10.03 7.37
C ILE A 199 4.18 11.32 8.05
N THR A 200 3.32 11.98 8.83
CA THR A 200 3.68 13.19 9.60
C THR A 200 4.86 12.93 10.54
N SER A 201 4.90 11.79 11.23
CA SER A 201 6.00 11.44 12.15
C SER A 201 7.33 11.29 11.41
N ILE A 202 7.33 10.62 10.26
CA ILE A 202 8.50 10.44 9.39
C ILE A 202 9.02 11.81 8.88
N LEU A 203 8.13 12.66 8.38
CA LEU A 203 8.47 13.99 7.85
C LEU A 203 9.01 14.92 8.95
N ASN A 204 8.39 14.93 10.13
CA ASN A 204 8.85 15.73 11.26
C ASN A 204 10.22 15.27 11.77
N LYS A 205 10.46 13.95 11.83
CA LYS A 205 11.76 13.40 12.20
C LYS A 205 12.84 13.85 11.22
N TRP A 206 12.54 13.84 9.93
CA TRP A 206 13.46 14.32 8.90
C TRP A 206 13.78 15.81 9.05
N ASN A 207 12.77 16.66 9.26
CA ASN A 207 12.98 18.09 9.49
C ASN A 207 13.90 18.35 10.70
N ALA A 208 13.66 17.66 11.83
CA ALA A 208 14.49 17.80 13.02
C ALA A 208 15.95 17.38 12.80
N LEU A 209 16.18 16.35 11.97
CA LEU A 209 17.54 15.87 11.65
C LEU A 209 18.24 16.78 10.63
N LYS A 210 17.51 17.29 9.63
CA LYS A 210 18.04 18.20 8.61
C LYS A 210 18.61 19.48 9.21
N ASP A 211 17.96 20.01 10.24
CA ASP A 211 18.43 21.21 10.95
C ASP A 211 19.73 20.97 11.74
N SER A 212 20.07 19.70 12.01
CA SER A 212 21.24 19.28 12.79
C SER A 212 22.42 18.78 11.95
N CYS A 213 22.18 18.33 10.71
CA CYS A 213 23.23 17.92 9.78
C CYS A 213 23.74 19.14 9.00
N GLU A 214 25.06 19.36 9.01
CA GLU A 214 25.70 20.49 8.34
C GLU A 214 25.28 20.66 6.86
N LYS A 215 25.21 21.93 6.45
CA LYS A 215 24.69 22.53 5.20
C LYS A 215 25.30 22.05 3.87
N ASP A 216 25.82 20.83 3.78
CA ASP A 216 26.67 20.40 2.66
C ASP A 216 25.97 19.57 1.58
N MET A 217 24.65 19.63 1.54
CA MET A 217 23.91 19.24 0.34
C MET A 217 22.94 20.39 0.07
N MET A 218 23.01 20.96 -1.14
CA MET A 218 21.97 21.81 -1.73
C MET A 218 20.66 21.03 -1.75
N GLU A 219 20.00 20.88 -0.60
CA GLU A 219 18.65 20.38 -0.50
C GLU A 219 17.73 21.49 -0.95
N ASP A 220 17.52 21.46 -2.27
CA ASP A 220 16.56 22.19 -3.07
C ASP A 220 15.42 22.76 -2.23
N TYR A 221 15.28 24.09 -2.21
CA TYR A 221 14.19 24.79 -1.50
C TYR A 221 12.82 24.21 -1.87
N ALA A 222 12.67 23.70 -3.09
CA ALA A 222 11.50 22.98 -3.57
C ALA A 222 11.16 21.74 -2.73
N THR A 223 12.14 21.08 -2.11
CA THR A 223 11.93 19.92 -1.24
C THR A 223 11.32 20.35 0.10
N ASN A 224 11.78 21.46 0.68
CA ASN A 224 11.22 21.98 1.93
C ASN A 224 9.77 22.44 1.77
N GLU A 225 9.47 23.15 0.68
CA GLU A 225 8.10 23.55 0.37
C GLU A 225 7.16 22.34 0.20
N LYS A 226 7.62 21.30 -0.51
CA LYS A 226 6.86 20.04 -0.65
C LYS A 226 6.65 19.33 0.68
N ILE A 227 7.64 19.33 1.58
CA ILE A 227 7.49 18.76 2.92
C ILE A 227 6.42 19.51 3.70
N CYS A 228 6.47 20.85 3.73
CA CYS A 228 5.46 21.66 4.40
C CYS A 228 4.06 21.41 3.82
N ARG A 229 3.92 21.41 2.48
CA ARG A 229 2.64 21.12 1.82
C ARG A 229 2.09 19.75 2.22
N LEU A 230 2.91 18.70 2.17
CA LEU A 230 2.45 17.35 2.54
C LEU A 230 2.09 17.25 4.04
N LEU A 231 2.83 17.94 4.91
CA LEU A 231 2.48 18.04 6.33
C LEU A 231 1.13 18.73 6.52
N ASP A 232 0.89 19.85 5.85
CA ASP A 232 -0.38 20.59 5.93
C ASP A 232 -1.56 19.73 5.46
N ILE A 233 -1.38 18.99 4.36
CA ILE A 233 -2.35 18.02 3.84
C ILE A 233 -2.65 16.94 4.89
N CYS A 234 -1.62 16.34 5.49
CA CYS A 234 -1.78 15.30 6.51
C CYS A 234 -2.51 15.84 7.75
N HIS A 235 -2.15 17.04 8.24
CA HIS A 235 -2.79 17.65 9.40
C HIS A 235 -4.26 17.98 9.13
N GLY A 236 -4.59 18.49 7.93
CA GLY A 236 -5.96 18.80 7.54
C GLY A 236 -6.91 17.60 7.53
N HIS A 237 -6.38 16.38 7.43
CA HIS A 237 -7.15 15.12 7.33
C HIS A 237 -6.99 14.19 8.55
N THR A 238 -6.31 14.65 9.61
CA THR A 238 -6.10 13.88 10.86
C THR A 238 -6.71 14.52 12.10
N MET A 239 -7.24 15.75 11.99
CA MET A 239 -8.06 16.42 13.01
C MET A 239 -9.54 16.09 12.83
#